data_AF-A0A843LBA2-F1
#
_entry.id   AF-A0A843LBA2-F1
#
_cell.length_a   1.000
_cell.length_b   1.000
_cell.length_c   1.000
_cell.angle_alpha   90.00
_cell.angle_beta   90.00
_cell.angle_gamma   90.00
#
_symmetry.space_group_name_H-M   'P 1'
#
loop_
_entity.id
_entity.type
_entity.pdbx_description
1 polymer ?
#
loop_
_entity_poly.entity_id
_entity_poly.type
_entity_poly.pdbx_seq_one_letter_code
_entity_poly.pdbx_strand_id
1 'polypeptide(L)'
;MTLPIFTYYNNGKKTKIPVEVCDTIWKKFRGLMFRQTSPALLFLFKKNQTIAIHSFFCKPFRAIWLDDKKRVVKFLEIKNWRPNFSCYGKYLLEIPLSSR
;
A
#
# COMPACT_ATOMS: atom_id res chain seq x y z
N MET A 1 12.41 -13.05 -9.93
CA MET A 1 12.60 -12.21 -8.72
C MET A 1 11.66 -12.72 -7.64
N THR A 2 12.18 -13.18 -6.51
CA THR A 2 11.37 -13.57 -5.36
C THR A 2 10.95 -12.33 -4.59
N LEU A 3 9.65 -12.16 -4.37
CA LEU A 3 9.13 -11.03 -3.60
C LEU A 3 9.25 -11.35 -2.10
N PRO A 4 9.76 -10.43 -1.26
CA PRO A 4 9.78 -10.62 0.18
C PRO A 4 8.35 -10.74 0.73
N ILE A 5 8.17 -11.62 1.71
CA ILE A 5 6.89 -11.78 2.41
C ILE A 5 6.79 -10.72 3.49
N PHE A 6 5.82 -9.82 3.35
CA PHE A 6 5.47 -8.88 4.41
C PHE A 6 4.35 -9.44 5.28
N THR A 7 4.48 -9.20 6.58
CA THR A 7 3.52 -9.65 7.59
C THR A 7 2.91 -8.44 8.28
N TYR A 8 1.58 -8.40 8.34
CA TYR A 8 0.82 -7.38 9.06
C TYR A 8 -0.30 -7.99 9.89
N TYR A 9 -0.84 -7.21 10.82
CA TYR A 9 -1.88 -7.62 11.76
C TYR A 9 -3.17 -6.84 11.51
N ASN A 10 -4.25 -7.56 11.26
CA ASN A 10 -5.59 -7.00 11.12
C ASN A 10 -6.49 -7.55 12.23
N ASN A 11 -6.90 -6.72 13.19
CA ASN A 11 -7.71 -7.12 14.36
C ASN A 11 -7.17 -8.39 15.07
N GLY A 12 -5.85 -8.46 15.30
CA GLY A 12 -5.19 -9.61 15.93
C GLY A 12 -4.88 -10.77 14.98
N LYS A 13 -5.47 -10.81 13.77
CA LYS A 13 -5.16 -11.83 12.76
C LYS A 13 -3.89 -11.47 11.99
N LYS A 14 -2.95 -12.41 11.96
CA LYS A 14 -1.69 -12.30 11.19
C LYS A 14 -1.94 -12.62 9.72
N THR A 15 -1.57 -11.71 8.83
CA THR A 15 -1.67 -11.88 7.37
C THR A 15 -0.28 -11.77 6.74
N LYS A 16 0.04 -12.68 5.82
CA LYS A 16 1.29 -12.70 5.05
C LYS A 16 0.98 -12.47 3.59
N ILE A 17 1.72 -11.57 2.94
CA ILE A 17 1.55 -11.26 1.51
C ILE A 17 2.92 -10.99 0.87
N PRO A 18 3.20 -11.51 -0.34
CA PRO A 18 4.39 -11.11 -1.08
C PRO A 18 4.26 -9.65 -1.52
N VAL A 19 5.29 -8.85 -1.27
CA VAL A 19 5.29 -7.43 -1.60
C VAL A 19 6.55 -7.00 -2.34
N GLU A 20 6.42 -6.02 -3.21
CA GLU A 20 7.56 -5.27 -3.73
C GLU A 20 7.80 -4.06 -2.81
N VAL A 21 9.02 -3.96 -2.29
CA VAL A 21 9.39 -2.86 -1.39
C VAL A 21 9.73 -1.62 -2.22
N CYS A 22 8.92 -0.57 -2.07
CA CYS A 22 9.16 0.75 -2.65
C CYS A 22 10.02 1.57 -1.68
N ASP A 23 11.31 1.27 -1.64
CA ASP A 23 12.32 1.98 -0.84
C ASP A 23 12.74 3.33 -1.45
N THR A 24 12.84 3.37 -2.77
CA THR A 24 13.38 4.47 -3.56
C THR A 24 12.33 5.54 -3.82
N ILE A 25 12.73 6.83 -3.79
CA ILE A 25 11.84 7.98 -4.03
C ILE A 25 11.08 7.85 -5.37
N TRP A 26 11.77 7.43 -6.43
CA TRP A 26 11.15 7.16 -7.74
C TRP A 26 10.10 6.05 -7.73
N LYS A 27 10.35 4.96 -6.98
CA LYS A 27 9.39 3.86 -6.81
C LYS A 27 8.17 4.32 -6.00
N LYS A 28 8.38 5.18 -5.01
CA LYS A 28 7.31 5.76 -4.19
C LYS A 28 6.42 6.72 -4.98
N PHE A 29 7.01 7.54 -5.85
CA PHE A 29 6.27 8.50 -6.66
C PHE A 29 5.48 7.81 -7.79
N ARG A 30 6.07 6.79 -8.43
CA ARG A 30 5.39 6.01 -9.48
C ARG A 30 4.30 5.10 -8.92
N GLY A 31 4.56 4.43 -7.79
CA GLY A 31 3.59 3.51 -7.16
C GLY A 31 2.97 2.52 -8.15
N LEU A 32 1.64 2.37 -8.08
CA LEU A 32 0.84 1.58 -9.01
C LEU A 32 0.52 2.27 -10.35
N MET A 33 0.94 3.54 -10.55
CA MET A 33 0.58 4.28 -11.75
C MET A 33 1.16 3.61 -13.00
N PHE A 34 0.30 3.47 -14.02
CA PHE A 34 0.62 2.87 -15.32
C PHE A 34 1.11 1.41 -15.26
N ARG A 35 0.93 0.69 -14.14
CA ARG A 35 1.21 -0.75 -14.07
C ARG A 35 -0.04 -1.55 -14.44
N GLN A 36 0.07 -2.36 -15.50
CA GLN A 36 -1.04 -3.20 -15.98
C GLN A 36 -1.27 -4.42 -15.07
N THR A 37 -0.17 -5.02 -14.60
CA THR A 37 -0.09 -6.04 -13.55
C THR A 37 1.01 -5.61 -12.58
N SER A 38 0.74 -5.69 -11.27
CA SER A 38 1.72 -5.37 -10.23
C SER A 38 1.52 -6.31 -9.05
N PRO A 39 2.59 -6.70 -8.33
CA PRO A 39 2.43 -7.24 -6.99
C PRO A 39 1.93 -6.16 -6.02
N ALA A 40 1.59 -6.58 -4.80
CA ALA A 40 1.34 -5.64 -3.72
C ALA A 40 2.59 -4.79 -3.46
N LEU A 41 2.43 -3.49 -3.32
CA LEU A 41 3.52 -2.55 -3.08
C LEU A 41 3.56 -2.15 -1.61
N LEU A 42 4.74 -2.22 -1.00
CA LEU A 42 4.98 -1.77 0.36
C LEU A 42 5.80 -0.48 0.36
N PHE A 43 5.21 0.59 0.84
CA PHE A 43 5.85 1.88 1.01
C PHE A 43 6.33 2.03 2.46
N LEU A 44 7.63 2.25 2.62
CA LEU A 44 8.29 2.41 3.92
C LEU A 44 8.55 3.88 4.21
N PHE A 45 8.01 4.40 5.31
CA PHE A 45 8.30 5.75 5.80
C PHE A 45 9.21 5.70 7.03
N LYS A 46 10.11 6.68 7.17
CA LYS A 46 11.10 6.70 8.25
C LYS A 46 10.46 6.83 9.63
N LYS A 47 9.37 7.58 9.72
CA LYS A 47 8.62 7.87 10.95
C LYS A 47 7.12 7.73 10.70
N ASN A 48 6.36 7.58 11.79
CA ASN A 48 4.92 7.65 11.72
C ASN A 48 4.52 9.08 11.30
N GLN A 49 3.76 9.17 10.22
CA GLN A 49 3.34 10.45 9.65
C GLN A 49 2.01 10.30 8.92
N THR A 50 1.40 11.43 8.58
CA THR A 50 0.24 11.44 7.71
C THR A 50 0.68 11.07 6.30
N ILE A 51 0.28 9.89 5.84
CA ILE A 51 0.56 9.39 4.49
C ILE A 51 -0.67 9.70 3.64
N ALA A 52 -0.51 10.62 2.69
CA ALA A 52 -1.53 10.94 1.70
C ALA A 52 -1.24 10.17 0.41
N ILE A 53 -2.31 9.64 -0.20
CA ILE A 53 -2.29 9.02 -1.51
C ILE A 53 -3.37 9.61 -2.39
N HIS A 54 -3.12 9.55 -3.69
CA HIS A 54 -4.12 9.82 -4.72
C HIS A 54 -4.22 8.60 -5.62
N SER A 55 -5.37 8.42 -6.29
CA SER A 55 -5.59 7.27 -7.16
C SER A 55 -5.61 7.62 -8.65
N PHE A 56 -5.17 8.83 -9.01
CA PHE A 56 -5.04 9.23 -10.42
C PHE A 56 -4.09 8.26 -11.15
N PHE A 57 -4.52 7.77 -12.32
CA PHE A 57 -3.75 6.83 -13.17
C PHE A 57 -3.46 5.44 -12.58
N CYS A 58 -4.18 5.05 -11.51
CA CYS A 58 -4.12 3.71 -10.93
C CYS A 58 -5.37 2.89 -11.28
N LYS A 59 -5.20 1.58 -11.50
CA LYS A 59 -6.31 0.61 -11.50
C LYS A 59 -6.92 0.49 -10.10
N PRO A 60 -8.12 -0.11 -9.94
CA PRO A 60 -8.68 -0.37 -8.63
C PRO A 60 -7.70 -1.09 -7.70
N PHE A 61 -7.53 -0.57 -6.48
CA PHE A 61 -6.59 -1.12 -5.51
C PHE A 61 -7.09 -0.91 -4.09
N ARG A 62 -6.56 -1.71 -3.17
CA ARG A 62 -6.78 -1.57 -1.75
C ARG A 62 -5.55 -0.92 -1.12
N ALA A 63 -5.75 0.25 -0.52
CA ALA A 63 -4.74 0.92 0.28
C ALA A 63 -4.91 0.53 1.75
N ILE A 64 -3.82 0.16 2.42
CA ILE A 64 -3.81 -0.19 3.84
C ILE A 64 -2.72 0.60 4.54
N TRP A 65 -3.11 1.45 5.48
CA TRP A 65 -2.21 2.17 6.37
C TRP A 65 -1.95 1.35 7.61
N LEU A 66 -0.66 1.23 7.96
CA LEU A 66 -0.19 0.45 9.09
C LEU A 66 0.64 1.33 10.01
N ASP A 67 0.53 1.11 11.30
CA ASP A 67 1.37 1.76 12.31
C ASP A 67 2.80 1.16 12.36
N ASP A 68 3.64 1.68 13.24
CA ASP A 68 4.99 1.18 13.50
C ASP A 68 5.05 -0.28 13.95
N LYS A 69 3.96 -0.80 14.53
CA LYS A 69 3.79 -2.19 14.95
C LYS A 69 3.18 -3.07 13.85
N LYS A 70 3.05 -2.56 12.61
CA LYS A 70 2.45 -3.26 11.46
C LYS A 70 1.00 -3.67 11.69
N ARG A 71 0.26 -2.92 12.50
CA ARG A 71 -1.17 -3.10 12.73
C ARG A 71 -1.96 -2.21 11.78
N VAL A 72 -3.05 -2.74 11.22
CA VAL A 72 -3.94 -1.98 10.34
C VAL A 72 -4.58 -0.84 11.12
N VAL A 73 -4.26 0.38 10.71
CA VAL A 73 -4.89 1.61 11.22
C VAL A 73 -6.13 1.92 10.40
N LYS A 74 -6.00 1.79 9.08
CA LYS A 74 -7.08 2.04 8.13
C LYS A 74 -6.84 1.24 6.87
N PHE A 75 -7.91 0.78 6.24
CA PHE A 75 -7.85 0.31 4.87
C PHE A 75 -8.97 0.95 4.06
N LEU A 76 -8.74 1.11 2.77
CA LEU A 76 -9.72 1.66 1.85
C LEU A 76 -9.60 0.96 0.51
N GLU A 77 -10.74 0.53 -0.02
CA GLU A 77 -10.81 0.01 -1.38
C GLU A 77 -11.14 1.15 -2.33
N ILE A 78 -10.23 1.40 -3.25
CA ILE A 78 -10.31 2.51 -4.18
C ILE A 78 -10.72 1.93 -5.52
N LYS A 79 -11.99 2.13 -5.88
CA LYS A 79 -12.56 1.61 -7.13
C LYS A 79 -12.37 2.53 -8.32
N ASN A 80 -12.28 3.86 -8.14
CA ASN A 80 -11.89 4.81 -9.20
C ASN A 80 -11.67 6.23 -8.67
N TRP A 81 -10.65 6.92 -9.23
CA TRP A 81 -10.45 8.37 -9.31
C TRP A 81 -10.85 9.20 -8.08
N ARG A 82 -10.20 8.92 -6.96
CA ARG A 82 -10.34 9.71 -5.73
C ARG A 82 -9.11 10.59 -5.54
N PRO A 83 -9.29 11.91 -5.32
CA PRO A 83 -8.19 12.86 -5.39
C PRO A 83 -7.27 12.84 -4.19
N ASN A 84 -7.78 12.56 -2.98
CA ASN A 84 -6.97 12.61 -1.77
C ASN A 84 -7.52 11.69 -0.68
N PHE A 85 -6.68 10.78 -0.20
CA PHE A 85 -6.90 10.05 1.04
C PHE A 85 -5.66 10.15 1.90
N SER A 86 -5.84 10.56 3.14
CA SER A 86 -4.76 10.59 4.12
C SER A 86 -5.13 9.77 5.35
N CYS A 87 -4.12 9.11 5.90
CA CYS A 87 -4.20 8.48 7.20
C CYS A 87 -2.83 8.42 7.85
N TYR A 88 -2.81 8.37 9.18
CA TYR A 88 -1.59 8.27 9.95
C TYR A 88 -1.03 6.85 9.90
N GLY A 89 0.27 6.71 9.64
CA GLY A 89 0.93 5.42 9.61
C GLY A 89 2.43 5.53 9.35
N LYS A 90 3.11 4.39 9.45
CA LYS A 90 4.51 4.21 9.08
C LYS A 90 4.69 3.45 7.78
N TYR A 91 3.74 2.56 7.50
CA TYR A 91 3.74 1.77 6.29
C TYR A 91 2.43 1.99 5.55
N LEU A 92 2.52 1.97 4.23
CA LEU A 92 1.37 1.93 3.35
C LEU A 92 1.54 0.70 2.46
N LEU A 93 0.48 -0.10 2.36
CA LEU A 93 0.43 -1.26 1.49
C LEU A 93 -0.63 -1.00 0.42
N GLU A 94 -0.24 -1.05 -0.84
CA GLU A 94 -1.15 -0.96 -1.98
C GLU A 94 -1.27 -2.33 -2.63
N ILE A 95 -2.45 -2.93 -2.54
CA ILE A 95 -2.74 -4.24 -3.13
C ILE A 95 -3.64 -4.01 -4.34
N PRO A 96 -3.19 -4.29 -5.57
CA PRO A 96 -4.06 -4.19 -6.72
C PRO A 96 -5.24 -5.16 -6.58
N LEU A 97 -6.44 -4.66 -6.78
CA LEU A 97 -7.65 -5.48 -6.88
C LEU A 97 -7.68 -6.02 -8.31
N SER A 98 -6.71 -6.86 -8.65
CA SER A 98 -6.82 -7.64 -9.87
C SER A 98 -8.02 -8.55 -9.69
N SER A 99 -9.13 -8.19 -10.35
CA SER A 99 -10.06 -9.21 -10.81
C SER A 99 -9.23 -10.23 -11.60
N ARG A 100 -9.55 -11.50 -11.40
CA ARG A 100 -9.05 -12.60 -12.23
C ARG A 100 -9.08 -12.24 -13.71
#